data_AF-A0A5K0ZKQ5-F1
#
_entry.id   AF-A0A5K0ZKQ5-F1
#
_cell.length_a   1.000
_cell.length_b   1.000
_cell.length_c   1.000
_cell.angle_alpha   90.00
_cell.angle_beta   90.00
_cell.angle_gamma   90.00
#
_symmetry.space_group_name_H-M   'P 1'
#
loop_
_entity.id
_entity.type
_entity.pdbx_description
1 polymer ?
#
loop_
_entity_poly.entity_id
_entity_poly.type
_entity_poly.pdbx_seq_one_letter_code
_entity_poly.pdbx_strand_id
1 'polypeptide(L)'
;YAANLELRRHPNEKYCIRAVTIQHDHPLVPSLNRMLRSHYKLSSSHAEISESADGASIALKKAYDVFVKVESGCENVPFTCMDLRNHL
;
A
#
# COMPACT_ATOMS: atom_id res chain seq x y z
N TYR A 1 6.07 17.53 -17.85
CA TYR A 1 4.61 17.76 -17.75
C TYR A 1 4.07 16.63 -16.90
N ALA A 2 3.40 16.93 -15.78
CA ALA A 2 2.89 15.89 -14.90
C ALA A 2 1.52 15.41 -15.39
N ALA A 3 1.30 14.10 -15.35
CA ALA A 3 -0.03 13.54 -15.57
C ALA A 3 -1.00 14.05 -14.50
N ASN A 4 -2.23 14.41 -14.91
CA ASN A 4 -3.21 15.07 -14.05
C ASN A 4 -4.62 14.61 -14.42
N LEU A 5 -5.45 14.35 -13.39
CA LEU A 5 -6.88 14.11 -13.51
C LEU A 5 -7.62 15.13 -12.63
N GLU A 6 -8.38 16.03 -13.25
CA GLU A 6 -9.22 16.99 -12.52
C GLU A 6 -10.65 16.49 -12.40
N LEU A 7 -11.09 16.24 -11.17
CA LEU A 7 -12.47 15.91 -10.83
C LEU A 7 -13.19 17.13 -10.27
N ARG A 8 -14.45 17.32 -10.67
CA ARG A 8 -15.32 18.36 -10.12
C ARG A 8 -16.64 17.76 -9.66
N ARG A 9 -17.09 18.15 -8.46
CA ARG A 9 -18.42 17.81 -7.96
C ARG A 9 -19.44 18.80 -8.53
N HIS A 10 -20.47 18.30 -9.18
CA HIS A 10 -21.62 19.08 -9.60
C HIS A 10 -22.63 19.27 -8.46
N PRO A 11 -23.49 20.31 -8.52
CA PRO A 11 -24.55 20.53 -7.55
C PRO A 11 -25.57 19.39 -7.46
N ASN A 12 -25.71 18.58 -8.51
CA ASN A 12 -26.53 17.37 -8.53
C ASN A 12 -25.83 16.15 -7.87
N GLU A 13 -24.79 16.42 -7.08
CA GLU A 13 -23.97 15.46 -6.35
C GLU A 13 -23.18 14.46 -7.19
N LYS A 14 -23.20 14.58 -8.52
CA LYS A 14 -22.39 13.75 -9.41
C LYS A 14 -20.99 14.34 -9.58
N TYR A 15 -20.00 13.48 -9.77
CA TYR A 15 -18.65 13.88 -10.15
C TYR A 15 -18.52 13.87 -11.68
N CYS A 16 -17.85 14.87 -12.24
CA CYS A 16 -17.45 14.88 -13.64
C CYS A 16 -15.91 15.00 -13.76
N ILE A 17 -15.39 14.48 -14.86
CA ILE A 17 -14.00 14.66 -15.25
C ILE A 17 -13.92 15.98 -16.03
N ARG A 18 -13.18 16.95 -15.52
CA ARG A 18 -13.01 18.27 -16.14
C ARG A 18 -11.83 18.29 -17.12
N ALA A 19 -10.73 17.65 -16.74
CA ALA A 19 -9.52 17.60 -17.55
C ALA A 19 -8.75 16.30 -17.29
N VAL A 20 -8.11 15.79 -18.34
CA VAL A 20 -7.22 14.63 -18.28
C VAL A 20 -5.94 14.95 -19.04
N THR A 21 -4.80 14.83 -18.37
CA THR A 21 -3.47 14.87 -18.99
C THR A 21 -2.83 13.49 -18.79
N ILE A 22 -2.70 12.74 -19.88
CA ILE A 22 -2.15 11.36 -19.87
C ILE A 22 -0.65 11.30 -20.17
N GLN A 23 -0.03 12.43 -20.50
CA GLN A 23 1.38 12.47 -20.85
C GLN A 23 2.24 12.42 -19.60
N HIS A 24 3.14 11.45 -19.56
CA HIS A 24 4.15 11.30 -18.53
C HIS A 24 5.51 11.71 -19.08
N ASP A 25 6.36 12.26 -18.22
CA ASP A 25 7.78 12.51 -18.52
C ASP A 25 8.69 11.32 -18.16
N HIS A 26 8.09 10.21 -17.72
CA HIS A 26 8.76 8.96 -17.38
C HIS A 26 8.02 7.74 -17.98
N PRO A 27 8.69 6.59 -18.17
CA PRO A 27 8.04 5.33 -18.52
C PRO A 27 7.05 4.87 -17.45
N LEU A 28 5.94 4.25 -17.88
CA LEU A 28 5.03 3.56 -16.96
C LEU A 28 5.62 2.19 -16.63
N VAL A 29 5.89 1.94 -15.34
CA VAL A 29 6.48 0.68 -14.87
C VAL A 29 5.56 0.03 -13.84
N PRO A 30 4.56 -0.78 -14.26
CA PRO A 30 3.57 -1.37 -13.37
C PRO A 30 4.16 -2.23 -12.24
N SER A 31 5.35 -2.81 -12.45
CA SER A 31 6.03 -3.65 -11.46
C SER A 31 6.52 -2.87 -10.24
N LEU A 32 6.80 -1.57 -10.36
CA LEU A 32 7.19 -0.72 -9.22
C LEU A 32 6.00 -0.23 -8.40
N ASN A 33 4.78 -0.26 -8.93
CA ASN A 33 3.58 0.20 -8.20
C ASN A 33 3.30 -0.66 -6.97
N ARG A 34 3.66 -1.96 -7.01
CA ARG A 34 3.61 -2.81 -5.81
C ARG A 34 4.50 -2.21 -4.73
N MET A 35 5.67 -1.65 -5.02
CA MET A 35 6.61 -1.16 -3.99
C MET A 35 6.23 0.18 -3.33
N LEU A 36 5.17 0.84 -3.79
CA LEU A 36 4.76 2.15 -3.25
C LEU A 36 3.90 1.96 -1.99
N ARG A 37 4.32 2.56 -0.87
CA ARG A 37 3.65 2.53 0.44
C ARG A 37 2.15 2.88 0.38
N SER A 38 1.71 3.68 -0.59
CA SER A 38 0.30 4.04 -0.81
C SER A 38 -0.59 2.88 -1.29
N HIS A 39 0.00 1.80 -1.81
CA HIS A 39 -0.71 0.62 -2.30
C HIS A 39 -0.73 -0.54 -1.29
N TYR A 40 0.04 -0.42 -0.20
CA TYR A 40 0.06 -1.40 0.88
C TYR A 40 -0.78 -0.93 2.06
N LYS A 41 -2.05 -1.31 2.06
CA LYS A 41 -2.90 -1.23 3.25
C LYS A 41 -2.79 -2.58 3.96
N LEU A 42 -2.14 -2.60 5.13
CA LEU A 42 -2.22 -3.77 6.01
C LEU A 42 -3.70 -4.06 6.27
N SER A 43 -4.13 -5.31 6.07
CA SER A 43 -5.47 -5.70 6.49
C SER A 43 -5.59 -5.57 8.00
N SER A 44 -6.80 -5.37 8.52
CA SER A 44 -7.05 -5.28 9.98
C SER A 44 -6.41 -6.44 10.73
N SER A 45 -6.52 -7.66 10.20
CA SER A 45 -5.91 -8.86 10.79
C SER A 45 -4.38 -8.78 10.89
N HIS A 46 -3.70 -8.25 9.87
CA HIS A 46 -2.24 -8.11 9.89
C HIS A 46 -1.79 -6.94 10.77
N ALA A 47 -2.57 -5.87 10.85
CA ALA A 47 -2.37 -4.76 11.76
C ALA A 47 -2.46 -5.21 13.23
N GLU A 48 -3.51 -5.93 13.60
CA GLU A 48 -3.70 -6.46 14.97
C GLU A 48 -2.57 -7.40 15.39
N ILE A 49 -2.09 -8.26 14.48
CA ILE A 49 -0.96 -9.15 14.76
C ILE A 49 0.35 -8.35 14.88
N SER A 50 0.51 -7.28 14.10
CA SER A 50 1.66 -6.37 14.21
C SER A 50 1.69 -5.66 15.57
N GLU A 51 0.57 -5.09 15.99
CA GLU A 51 0.41 -4.42 17.29
C GLU A 51 0.63 -5.41 18.45
N SER A 52 0.13 -6.64 18.32
CA SER A 52 0.36 -7.70 19.31
C SER A 52 1.84 -8.09 19.39
N ALA A 53 2.53 -8.16 18.25
CA ALA A 53 3.96 -8.46 18.21
C ALA A 53 4.80 -7.33 18.83
N ASP A 54 4.42 -6.07 18.59
CA ASP A 54 5.04 -4.90 19.22
C ASP A 54 4.84 -4.90 20.74
N GLY A 55 3.61 -5.13 21.20
CA GLY A 55 3.29 -5.27 22.62
C GLY A 55 4.03 -6.42 23.30
N ALA A 56 4.36 -7.48 22.55
CA ALA A 56 5.18 -8.60 23.01
C ALA A 56 6.70 -8.37 22.84
N SER A 57 7.14 -7.18 22.41
CA SER A 57 8.54 -6.85 22.11
C SER A 57 9.22 -7.80 21.12
N ILE A 58 8.44 -8.39 20.22
CA ILE A 58 8.94 -9.25 19.16
C ILE A 58 9.59 -8.35 18.10
N ALA A 59 10.85 -8.65 17.78
CA ALA A 59 11.55 -7.93 16.72
C ALA A 59 10.73 -7.98 15.42
N LEU A 60 10.52 -6.81 14.82
CA LEU A 60 9.68 -6.63 13.63
C LEU A 60 10.02 -7.58 12.47
N LYS A 61 11.30 -7.88 12.28
CA LYS A 61 11.77 -8.88 11.30
C LYS A 61 11.22 -10.27 11.58
N LYS A 62 11.18 -10.69 12.85
CA LYS A 62 10.60 -11.98 13.26
C LYS A 62 9.08 -12.00 13.06
N ALA A 63 8.40 -10.89 13.34
CA ALA A 63 6.97 -10.77 13.07
C ALA A 63 6.69 -10.89 11.55
N TYR A 64 7.48 -10.23 10.71
CA TYR A 64 7.41 -10.39 9.26
C TYR A 64 7.68 -11.83 8.79
N ASP A 65 8.73 -12.47 9.32
CA ASP A 65 9.05 -13.87 8.97
C ASP A 65 7.92 -14.84 9.37
N VAL A 66 7.17 -14.55 10.43
CA VAL A 66 5.97 -15.31 10.81
C VAL A 66 4.87 -15.15 9.77
N PHE A 67 4.61 -13.95 9.27
CA PHE A 67 3.62 -13.75 8.19
C PHE A 67 4.03 -14.45 6.90
N VAL A 68 5.30 -14.35 6.51
CA VAL A 68 5.85 -15.09 5.35
C VAL A 68 5.63 -16.59 5.48
N LYS A 69 5.83 -17.12 6.69
CA LYS A 69 5.63 -18.54 6.97
C LYS A 69 4.14 -18.94 6.91
N VAL A 70 3.24 -18.10 7.44
CA VAL A 70 1.79 -18.36 7.43
C VAL A 70 1.24 -18.32 6.00
N GLU A 71 1.65 -17.32 5.22
CA GLU A 71 1.21 -17.13 3.83
C GLU A 71 2.00 -18.01 2.83
N SER A 72 2.84 -18.92 3.32
CA SER A 72 3.60 -19.89 2.51
C SER A 72 4.52 -19.25 1.45
N GLY A 73 5.09 -18.09 1.73
CA GLY A 73 6.04 -17.42 0.83
C GLY A 73 5.95 -15.90 0.87
N CYS A 74 7.06 -15.23 0.56
CA CYS A 74 7.13 -13.77 0.50
C CYS A 74 6.23 -13.19 -0.61
N GLU A 75 6.05 -13.95 -1.68
CA GLU A 75 5.21 -13.62 -2.83
C GLU A 75 3.72 -13.49 -2.48
N ASN A 76 3.29 -14.14 -1.39
CA ASN A 76 1.91 -14.21 -0.93
C ASN A 76 1.62 -13.21 0.20
N VAL A 77 2.65 -12.65 0.84
CA VAL A 77 2.46 -11.59 1.85
C VAL A 77 2.14 -10.28 1.12
N PRO A 78 1.00 -9.62 1.43
CA PRO A 78 0.58 -8.41 0.72
C PRO A 78 1.31 -7.15 1.18
N PHE A 79 2.41 -7.26 1.92
CA PHE A 79 3.18 -6.15 2.49
C PHE A 79 4.63 -6.59 2.76
N THR A 80 5.55 -5.65 2.90
CA THR A 80 6.96 -5.90 3.19
C THR A 80 7.28 -5.70 4.67
N CYS A 81 8.46 -6.15 5.10
CA CYS A 81 8.99 -5.84 6.44
C CYS A 81 9.08 -4.31 6.68
N MET A 82 9.29 -3.51 5.64
CA MET A 82 9.34 -2.05 5.75
C MET A 82 7.94 -1.46 5.97
N ASP A 83 6.90 -2.05 5.39
CA ASP A 83 5.51 -1.63 5.59
C ASP A 83 5.04 -1.93 7.02
N LEU A 84 5.44 -3.08 7.57
CA LEU A 84 5.21 -3.43 8.97
C LEU A 84 5.88 -2.40 9.91
N ARG A 85 7.10 -1.96 9.58
CA ARG A 85 7.84 -0.95 10.35
C ARG A 85 7.18 0.43 10.32
N ASN A 86 6.53 0.72 9.21
CA ASN A 86 5.87 1.98 8.93
C ASN A 86 4.48 2.09 9.57
N HIS A 87 3.98 0.99 10.14
CA HIS A 87 2.67 0.87 10.76
C HIS A 87 2.71 0.98 12.28
N LEU A 88 3.79 0.49 12.90
CA LEU A 88 4.14 0.76 14.31
C LEU A 88 4.67 2.19 14.48
#